data_AF-A0A8T0N274-F1
#
_entry.id   AF-A0A8T0N274-F1
#
_cell.length_a   1.000
_cell.length_b   1.000
_cell.length_c   1.000
_cell.angle_alpha   90.00
_cell.angle_beta   90.00
_cell.angle_gamma   90.00
#
_symmetry.space_group_name_H-M   'P 1'
#
loop_
_entity.id
_entity.type
_entity.pdbx_description
1 polymer ?
#
loop_
_entity_poly.entity_id
_entity_poly.type
_entity_poly.pdbx_seq_one_letter_code
_entity_poly.pdbx_strand_id
1 'polypeptide(L)'
;MAGQHQIWKHNIRDGVTNVLSGDGYERNLNGSSASRTSFAQPSGISLAPELQELFVADSESSSIRAVNLKTGGSRLLAGGDPVFPENLFRFGDYDGTGSDVLLQHPLGVIYARDNQVYVADSYNHKIKRLDPVTRKVTTVAGTGRAGYKGGPGLSAQLSEPAGLVEVGDGRLIVADTNNNAIRYITLSEKGAEVKTLDLIGVQPPSPKPKTLKRLRRRVSVDTDVINVDGGSSMEGFLSLAITVPDGYHFSKEARSKFDVETEPANAIEIEPANGFLDSEGLASLKFKRISSSSSSSMGRINCKVYYCKEDEVCLYQSVAFDVKFHEGTEASPEQITLSYSVTPRDNSGGVQLIAGRKNAKV
;
A
#
# COMPACT_ATOMS: atom_id res chain seq x y z
N MET A 1 -9.24 3.48 1.09
CA MET A 1 -10.57 4.11 0.91
C MET A 1 -11.22 4.38 2.26
N ALA A 2 -11.63 5.63 2.51
CA ALA A 2 -12.18 6.12 3.78
C ALA A 2 -13.67 5.77 4.01
N GLY A 3 -14.28 4.93 3.17
CA GLY A 3 -15.66 4.46 3.35
C GLY A 3 -16.69 5.38 2.72
N GLN A 4 -17.73 5.75 3.45
CA GLN A 4 -18.98 6.34 2.94
C GLN A 4 -18.94 7.86 2.65
N HIS A 5 -17.77 8.45 2.40
CA HIS A 5 -17.61 9.88 2.09
C HIS A 5 -18.30 10.82 3.12
N GLN A 6 -18.09 10.56 4.41
CA GLN A 6 -18.74 11.26 5.52
C GLN A 6 -17.79 11.50 6.69
N ILE A 7 -18.11 12.49 7.51
CA ILE A 7 -17.49 12.72 8.82
C ILE A 7 -18.46 12.23 9.91
N TRP A 8 -17.99 11.30 10.74
CA TRP A 8 -18.79 10.67 11.79
C TRP A 8 -18.36 11.18 13.17
N LYS A 9 -19.31 11.23 14.10
CA LYS A 9 -19.08 11.56 15.51
C LYS A 9 -19.51 10.37 16.35
N HIS A 10 -18.62 9.92 17.23
CA HIS A 10 -18.91 8.92 18.26
C HIS A 10 -18.88 9.58 19.63
N ASN A 11 -19.93 9.38 20.42
CA ASN A 11 -19.95 9.81 21.81
C ASN A 11 -19.50 8.66 22.71
N ILE A 12 -18.32 8.82 23.32
CA ILE A 12 -17.69 7.81 24.17
C ILE A 12 -18.42 7.58 25.51
N ARG A 13 -19.37 8.45 25.89
CA ARG A 13 -20.12 8.32 27.16
C ARG A 13 -21.35 7.44 27.02
N ASP A 14 -22.10 7.60 25.93
CA ASP A 14 -23.34 6.86 25.67
C ASP A 14 -23.20 5.81 24.55
N GLY A 15 -22.04 5.75 23.87
CA GLY A 15 -21.74 4.80 22.81
C GLY A 15 -22.43 5.10 21.48
N VAL A 16 -23.13 6.23 21.35
CA VAL A 16 -23.90 6.57 20.14
C VAL A 16 -22.98 7.11 19.05
N THR A 17 -23.10 6.58 17.84
CA THR A 17 -22.38 7.06 16.65
C THR A 17 -23.38 7.59 15.62
N ASN A 18 -23.16 8.81 15.13
CA ASN A 18 -23.98 9.41 14.08
C ASN A 18 -23.11 10.19 13.08
N VAL A 19 -23.67 10.46 11.90
CA VAL A 19 -23.06 11.36 10.91
C VAL A 19 -23.05 12.80 11.45
N LEU A 20 -21.88 13.43 11.46
CA LEU A 20 -21.72 14.85 11.77
C LEU A 20 -21.88 15.70 10.49
N SER A 21 -21.32 15.23 9.37
CA SER A 21 -21.33 15.95 8.09
C SER A 21 -21.20 14.97 6.92
N GLY A 22 -21.86 15.26 5.79
CA GLY A 22 -21.82 14.43 4.60
C GLY A 22 -23.13 13.67 4.37
N ASP A 23 -23.66 13.74 3.16
CA ASP A 23 -24.85 13.01 2.72
C ASP A 23 -24.55 11.61 2.15
N GLY A 24 -23.28 11.26 2.01
CA GLY A 24 -22.81 9.96 1.54
C GLY A 24 -22.52 9.89 0.04
N TYR A 25 -22.82 10.93 -0.74
CA TYR A 25 -22.36 11.02 -2.12
C TYR A 25 -20.88 11.39 -2.18
N GLU A 26 -20.20 10.87 -3.20
CA GLU A 26 -18.82 11.24 -3.50
C GLU A 26 -18.77 12.49 -4.39
N ARG A 27 -18.64 13.68 -3.78
CA ARG A 27 -18.61 14.98 -4.47
C ARG A 27 -17.83 16.03 -3.67
N ASN A 28 -17.33 17.07 -4.34
CA ASN A 28 -16.82 18.30 -3.71
C ASN A 28 -17.94 19.31 -3.40
N LEU A 29 -19.03 18.88 -2.73
CA LEU A 29 -20.20 19.73 -2.49
C LEU A 29 -20.15 20.38 -1.11
N ASN A 30 -19.97 21.71 -1.08
CA ASN A 30 -20.08 22.52 0.13
C ASN A 30 -21.52 22.98 0.38
N GLY A 31 -21.92 23.09 1.65
CA GLY A 31 -23.26 23.54 1.99
C GLY A 31 -23.47 23.82 3.48
N SER A 32 -24.61 24.42 3.82
CA SER A 32 -24.86 24.99 5.15
C SER A 32 -25.16 23.96 6.27
N SER A 33 -25.37 22.69 5.93
CA SER A 33 -25.72 21.63 6.89
C SER A 33 -25.11 20.28 6.47
N ALA A 34 -25.18 19.30 7.37
CA ALA A 34 -24.69 17.94 7.14
C ALA A 34 -25.27 17.29 5.87
N SER A 35 -26.58 17.39 5.64
CA SER A 35 -27.28 16.81 4.49
C SER A 35 -27.16 17.61 3.19
N ARG A 36 -26.49 18.76 3.24
CA ARG A 36 -26.15 19.60 2.06
C ARG A 36 -24.66 19.66 1.79
N THR A 37 -23.91 18.80 2.47
CA THR A 37 -22.47 18.62 2.27
C THR A 37 -22.27 17.22 1.72
N SER A 38 -21.42 17.07 0.72
CA SER A 38 -20.88 15.78 0.27
C SER A 38 -19.36 15.88 0.33
N PHE A 39 -18.67 14.79 0.65
CA PHE A 39 -17.21 14.71 0.62
C PHE A 39 -16.75 13.75 -0.48
N ALA A 40 -15.46 13.66 -0.71
CA ALA A 40 -14.86 12.68 -1.59
C ALA A 40 -13.60 12.11 -0.91
N GLN A 41 -13.81 11.01 -0.17
CA GLN A 41 -12.78 10.31 0.60
C GLN A 41 -12.05 11.23 1.62
N PRO A 42 -12.76 11.73 2.64
CA PRO A 42 -12.12 12.53 3.68
C PRO A 42 -11.16 11.64 4.49
N SER A 43 -9.86 11.92 4.42
CA SER A 43 -8.81 11.05 4.98
C SER A 43 -8.07 11.65 6.18
N GLY A 44 -8.11 12.97 6.33
CA GLY A 44 -7.48 13.69 7.42
C GLY A 44 -8.45 14.66 8.06
N ILE A 45 -8.42 14.74 9.40
CA ILE A 45 -9.24 15.69 10.16
C ILE A 45 -8.42 16.38 11.26
N SER A 46 -8.75 17.64 11.54
CA SER A 46 -8.19 18.38 12.67
C SER A 46 -9.20 19.32 13.29
N LEU A 47 -9.31 19.29 14.61
CA LEU A 47 -10.30 20.06 15.35
C LEU A 47 -9.73 21.44 15.72
N ALA A 48 -10.56 22.48 15.57
CA ALA A 48 -10.30 23.84 16.03
C ALA A 48 -11.45 24.29 16.94
N PRO A 49 -11.45 23.88 18.23
CA PRO A 49 -12.57 24.12 19.14
C PRO A 49 -12.90 25.60 19.33
N GLU A 50 -11.89 26.46 19.37
CA GLU A 50 -12.00 27.91 19.49
C GLU A 50 -12.70 28.55 18.28
N LEU A 51 -12.62 27.91 17.11
CA LEU A 51 -13.34 28.33 15.91
C LEU A 51 -14.71 27.66 15.76
N GLN A 52 -15.02 26.65 16.59
CA GLN A 52 -16.15 25.74 16.39
C GLN A 52 -16.13 25.07 15.00
N GLU A 53 -14.93 24.78 14.50
CA GLU A 53 -14.70 24.17 13.19
C GLU A 53 -13.87 22.88 13.28
N LEU A 54 -14.02 22.02 12.26
CA LEU A 54 -13.16 20.89 11.96
C LEU A 54 -12.60 21.09 10.55
N PHE A 55 -11.28 21.02 10.39
CA PHE A 55 -10.63 21.00 9.10
C PHE A 55 -10.55 19.58 8.56
N VAL A 56 -10.78 19.43 7.26
CA VAL A 56 -10.85 18.14 6.57
C VAL A 56 -9.96 18.19 5.35
N ALA A 57 -9.06 17.21 5.22
CA ALA A 57 -8.40 16.87 3.97
C ALA A 57 -9.31 15.92 3.19
N ASP A 58 -9.92 16.43 2.13
CA ASP A 58 -10.89 15.73 1.29
C ASP A 58 -10.16 15.26 0.03
N SER A 59 -9.72 13.99 0.06
CA SER A 59 -8.60 13.54 -0.76
C SER A 59 -8.93 13.43 -2.24
N GLU A 60 -10.05 12.79 -2.60
CA GLU A 60 -10.43 12.61 -4.01
C GLU A 60 -10.89 13.93 -4.65
N SER A 61 -11.43 14.87 -3.87
CA SER A 61 -11.72 16.22 -4.37
C SER A 61 -10.48 17.13 -4.44
N SER A 62 -9.33 16.66 -3.93
CA SER A 62 -8.09 17.42 -3.81
C SER A 62 -8.31 18.80 -3.15
N SER A 63 -9.07 18.81 -2.06
CA SER A 63 -9.48 20.03 -1.37
C SER A 63 -9.29 19.98 0.14
N ILE A 64 -9.15 21.16 0.75
CA ILE A 64 -9.19 21.35 2.20
C ILE A 64 -10.45 22.13 2.54
N ARG A 65 -11.17 21.64 3.54
CA ARG A 65 -12.51 22.13 3.88
C ARG A 65 -12.63 22.40 5.37
N ALA A 66 -13.43 23.38 5.74
CA ALA A 66 -13.83 23.61 7.13
C ALA A 66 -15.28 23.15 7.32
N VAL A 67 -15.54 22.37 8.36
CA VAL A 67 -16.85 21.90 8.79
C VAL A 67 -17.25 22.61 10.06
N ASN A 68 -18.42 23.24 10.06
CA ASN A 68 -18.99 23.86 11.25
C ASN A 68 -19.51 22.77 12.20
N LEU A 69 -19.01 22.76 13.44
CA LEU A 69 -19.34 21.72 14.42
C LEU A 69 -20.79 21.76 14.91
N LYS A 70 -21.49 22.90 14.73
CA LYS A 70 -22.89 23.07 15.14
C LYS A 70 -23.86 22.62 14.05
N THR A 71 -23.62 22.99 12.80
CA THR A 71 -24.55 22.70 11.69
C THR A 71 -24.19 21.45 10.89
N GLY A 72 -22.95 20.98 10.99
CA GLY A 72 -22.40 19.95 10.10
C GLY A 72 -22.21 20.44 8.66
N GLY A 73 -22.44 21.72 8.38
CA GLY A 73 -22.18 22.32 7.08
C GLY A 73 -20.69 22.52 6.83
N SER A 74 -20.30 22.64 5.57
CA SER A 74 -18.92 22.79 5.15
C SER A 74 -18.72 23.99 4.21
N ARG A 75 -17.49 24.51 4.20
CA ARG A 75 -17.02 25.55 3.26
C ARG A 75 -15.64 25.19 2.72
N LEU A 76 -15.38 25.61 1.48
CA LEU A 76 -14.09 25.43 0.83
C LEU A 76 -13.04 26.38 1.41
N LEU A 77 -11.86 25.84 1.74
CA LEU A 77 -10.69 26.65 2.09
C LEU A 77 -9.70 26.72 0.94
N ALA A 78 -9.35 25.58 0.33
CA ALA A 78 -8.37 25.52 -0.75
C ALA A 78 -8.59 24.29 -1.63
N GLY A 79 -8.19 24.36 -2.91
CA GLY A 79 -8.23 23.21 -3.83
C GLY A 79 -9.63 22.88 -4.35
N GLY A 80 -9.73 21.80 -5.12
CA GLY A 80 -10.96 21.29 -5.72
C GLY A 80 -11.68 22.23 -6.69
N ASP A 81 -12.70 21.73 -7.38
CA ASP A 81 -13.56 22.55 -8.24
C ASP A 81 -14.65 23.26 -7.41
N PRO A 82 -14.68 24.61 -7.37
CA PRO A 82 -15.69 25.33 -6.59
C PRO A 82 -17.04 25.46 -7.32
N VAL A 83 -17.12 25.11 -8.61
CA VAL A 83 -18.29 25.32 -9.48
C VAL A 83 -19.03 24.01 -9.73
N PHE A 84 -18.30 22.94 -10.04
CA PHE A 84 -18.86 21.64 -10.41
C PHE A 84 -18.53 20.59 -9.34
N PRO A 85 -19.46 20.29 -8.40
CA PRO A 85 -19.20 19.36 -7.29
C PRO A 85 -18.82 17.95 -7.73
N GLU A 86 -19.26 17.50 -8.91
CA GLU A 86 -18.94 16.20 -9.47
C GLU A 86 -17.55 16.14 -10.12
N ASN A 87 -16.89 17.29 -10.33
CA ASN A 87 -15.53 17.33 -10.87
C ASN A 87 -14.50 17.04 -9.77
N LEU A 88 -14.11 15.77 -9.67
CA LEU A 88 -13.06 15.30 -8.77
C LEU A 88 -11.66 15.32 -9.40
N PHE A 89 -11.53 15.80 -10.64
CA PHE A 89 -10.27 15.76 -11.39
C PHE A 89 -9.54 17.10 -11.42
N ARG A 90 -9.94 18.07 -10.57
CA ARG A 90 -9.25 19.37 -10.44
C ARG A 90 -8.14 19.29 -9.40
N PHE A 91 -7.02 18.69 -9.80
CA PHE A 91 -5.83 18.51 -8.99
C PHE A 91 -4.57 19.04 -9.69
N GLY A 92 -3.47 19.11 -8.96
CA GLY A 92 -2.16 19.56 -9.44
C GLY A 92 -1.33 20.12 -8.30
N ASP A 93 -0.29 20.90 -8.62
CA ASP A 93 0.61 21.50 -7.62
C ASP A 93 0.77 23.00 -7.87
N TYR A 94 -0.09 23.80 -7.24
CA TYR A 94 -0.03 25.26 -7.35
C TYR A 94 -0.34 25.92 -6.02
N ASP A 95 0.58 26.77 -5.57
CA ASP A 95 0.40 27.62 -4.41
C ASP A 95 -0.38 28.87 -4.81
N GLY A 96 -1.33 29.29 -3.99
CA GLY A 96 -2.27 30.36 -4.37
C GLY A 96 -3.24 30.66 -3.25
N THR A 97 -4.44 31.12 -3.59
CA THR A 97 -5.48 31.47 -2.62
C THR A 97 -6.80 30.80 -2.98
N GLY A 98 -7.45 30.18 -1.98
CA GLY A 98 -8.78 29.61 -2.18
C GLY A 98 -8.81 28.54 -3.28
N SER A 99 -9.75 28.67 -4.20
CA SER A 99 -9.90 27.75 -5.33
C SER A 99 -8.76 27.83 -6.34
N ASP A 100 -7.90 28.85 -6.34
CA ASP A 100 -6.78 28.89 -7.30
C ASP A 100 -5.69 27.86 -6.95
N VAL A 101 -5.64 27.44 -5.69
CA VAL A 101 -4.73 26.40 -5.20
C VAL A 101 -5.02 25.08 -5.92
N LEU A 102 -3.96 24.36 -6.29
CA LEU A 102 -4.04 22.97 -6.71
C LEU A 102 -3.27 22.11 -5.70
N LEU A 103 -3.96 21.06 -5.24
CA LEU A 103 -3.46 19.99 -4.39
C LEU A 103 -3.61 18.67 -5.16
N GLN A 104 -2.98 17.60 -4.68
CA GLN A 104 -3.13 16.28 -5.25
C GLN A 104 -3.23 15.22 -4.15
N HIS A 105 -4.46 14.74 -3.95
CA HIS A 105 -4.79 13.68 -3.00
C HIS A 105 -4.23 13.92 -1.59
N PRO A 106 -4.56 15.05 -0.93
CA PRO A 106 -4.08 15.34 0.42
C PRO A 106 -4.69 14.36 1.43
N LEU A 107 -3.85 13.75 2.27
CA LEU A 107 -4.29 12.75 3.25
C LEU A 107 -4.32 13.28 4.69
N GLY A 108 -3.50 14.28 5.00
CA GLY A 108 -3.31 14.77 6.36
C GLY A 108 -3.57 16.26 6.47
N VAL A 109 -4.20 16.68 7.57
CA VAL A 109 -4.37 18.09 7.93
C VAL A 109 -4.18 18.28 9.44
N ILE A 110 -3.57 19.37 9.86
CA ILE A 110 -3.48 19.77 11.27
C ILE A 110 -3.68 21.28 11.41
N TYR A 111 -4.59 21.70 12.27
CA TYR A 111 -4.68 23.08 12.75
C TYR A 111 -3.70 23.25 13.92
N ALA A 112 -2.71 24.11 13.72
CA ALA A 112 -1.58 24.29 14.62
C ALA A 112 -1.77 25.53 15.51
N ARG A 113 -0.95 25.63 16.56
CA ARG A 113 -1.01 26.71 17.56
C ARG A 113 -0.71 28.10 17.03
N ASP A 114 -0.10 28.19 15.85
CA ASP A 114 0.12 29.44 15.10
C ASP A 114 -1.13 29.90 14.31
N ASN A 115 -2.28 29.24 14.53
CA ASN A 115 -3.54 29.44 13.83
C ASN A 115 -3.44 29.19 12.32
N GLN A 116 -2.46 28.39 11.88
CA GLN A 116 -2.33 27.93 10.50
C GLN A 116 -2.77 26.48 10.38
N VAL A 117 -3.19 26.11 9.18
CA VAL A 117 -3.49 24.73 8.81
C VAL A 117 -2.30 24.17 8.01
N TYR A 118 -1.70 23.09 8.47
CA TYR A 118 -0.69 22.37 7.70
C TYR A 118 -1.30 21.16 7.02
N VAL A 119 -0.91 20.94 5.77
CA VAL A 119 -1.49 19.94 4.87
C VAL A 119 -0.38 19.02 4.39
N ALA A 120 -0.58 17.72 4.52
CA ALA A 120 0.21 16.73 3.80
C ALA A 120 -0.42 16.52 2.41
N ASP A 121 0.16 17.20 1.43
CA ASP A 121 -0.23 17.14 0.02
C ASP A 121 0.47 15.95 -0.64
N SER A 122 -0.11 14.78 -0.42
CA SER A 122 0.60 13.50 -0.44
C SER A 122 1.18 13.15 -1.81
N TYR A 123 0.38 13.27 -2.87
CA TYR A 123 0.85 12.92 -4.22
C TYR A 123 1.72 14.00 -4.86
N ASN A 124 1.67 15.22 -4.32
CA ASN A 124 2.66 16.26 -4.62
C ASN A 124 3.91 16.14 -3.75
N HIS A 125 4.00 15.17 -2.84
CA HIS A 125 5.17 14.92 -1.98
C HIS A 125 5.61 16.16 -1.19
N LYS A 126 4.64 16.94 -0.73
CA LYS A 126 4.85 18.25 -0.10
C LYS A 126 4.08 18.40 1.20
N ILE A 127 4.62 19.22 2.08
CA ILE A 127 3.87 19.82 3.19
C ILE A 127 3.58 21.27 2.81
N LYS A 128 2.31 21.63 2.86
CA LYS A 128 1.83 23.00 2.60
C LYS A 128 1.26 23.62 3.86
N ARG A 129 1.31 24.95 3.94
CA ARG A 129 0.72 25.77 4.99
C ARG A 129 -0.40 26.60 4.39
N LEU A 130 -1.57 26.56 5.01
CA LEU A 130 -2.80 27.26 4.68
C LEU A 130 -3.15 28.22 5.81
N ASP A 131 -3.32 29.49 5.47
CA ASP A 131 -3.96 30.46 6.37
C ASP A 131 -5.48 30.33 6.22
N PRO A 132 -6.23 29.90 7.25
CA PRO A 132 -7.67 29.66 7.14
C PRO A 132 -8.50 30.95 6.99
N VAL A 133 -7.93 32.12 7.32
CA VAL A 133 -8.58 33.44 7.21
C VAL A 133 -8.40 33.99 5.80
N THR A 134 -7.14 34.10 5.33
CA THR A 134 -6.86 34.64 3.99
C THR A 134 -7.04 33.60 2.89
N ARG A 135 -7.10 32.32 3.24
CA ARG A 135 -7.13 31.15 2.35
C ARG A 135 -5.88 30.99 1.48
N LYS A 136 -4.77 31.65 1.86
CA LYS A 136 -3.50 31.56 1.15
C LYS A 136 -2.80 30.24 1.49
N VAL A 137 -2.32 29.53 0.48
CA VAL A 137 -1.53 28.29 0.60
C VAL A 137 -0.12 28.51 0.08
N THR A 138 0.87 28.04 0.83
CA THR A 138 2.29 28.06 0.44
C THR A 138 2.97 26.74 0.80
N THR A 139 3.85 26.24 -0.05
CA THR A 139 4.72 25.09 0.22
C THR A 139 5.72 25.46 1.31
N VAL A 140 5.84 24.62 2.35
CA VAL A 140 6.82 24.79 3.43
C VAL A 140 7.92 23.74 3.37
N ALA A 141 7.63 22.53 2.87
CA ALA A 141 8.62 21.49 2.67
C ALA A 141 8.28 20.59 1.47
N GLY A 142 9.33 20.04 0.84
CA GLY A 142 9.21 19.13 -0.30
C GLY A 142 9.46 19.82 -1.64
N THR A 143 10.27 19.17 -2.48
CA THR A 143 10.59 19.64 -3.84
C THR A 143 9.50 19.32 -4.88
N GLY A 144 8.51 18.50 -4.54
CA GLY A 144 7.56 17.93 -5.50
C GLY A 144 8.00 16.60 -6.11
N ARG A 145 9.24 16.16 -5.89
CA ARG A 145 9.75 14.86 -6.36
C ARG A 145 9.82 13.87 -5.19
N ALA A 146 9.28 12.68 -5.39
CA ALA A 146 9.42 11.57 -4.45
C ALA A 146 10.91 11.28 -4.18
N GLY A 147 11.26 11.09 -2.91
CA GLY A 147 12.61 10.73 -2.51
C GLY A 147 12.82 10.86 -1.01
N TYR A 148 14.04 10.60 -0.57
CA TYR A 148 14.42 10.60 0.84
C TYR A 148 15.60 11.52 1.09
N LYS A 149 15.33 12.80 1.33
CA LYS A 149 16.35 13.83 1.58
C LYS A 149 15.88 14.80 2.65
N GLY A 150 16.72 15.07 3.65
CA GLY A 150 16.49 16.10 4.68
C GLY A 150 17.13 17.45 4.32
N GLY A 151 17.21 18.35 5.31
CA GLY A 151 17.81 19.68 5.18
C GLY A 151 16.76 20.80 5.05
N PRO A 152 17.11 21.95 4.41
CA PRO A 152 16.16 23.04 4.20
C PRO A 152 14.88 22.57 3.52
N GLY A 153 13.72 23.01 4.00
CA GLY A 153 12.42 22.43 3.68
C GLY A 153 12.12 22.39 2.18
N LEU A 154 12.36 23.49 1.47
CA LEU A 154 12.11 23.57 0.02
C LEU A 154 13.08 22.72 -0.82
N SER A 155 14.18 22.24 -0.23
CA SER A 155 15.16 21.36 -0.85
C SER A 155 15.05 19.90 -0.39
N ALA A 156 14.18 19.62 0.58
CA ALA A 156 13.95 18.29 1.12
C ALA A 156 13.08 17.45 0.16
N GLN A 157 13.18 16.13 0.29
CA GLN A 157 12.36 15.18 -0.44
C GLN A 157 11.61 14.29 0.55
N LEU A 158 10.32 14.16 0.27
CA LEU A 158 9.35 13.29 0.94
C LEU A 158 8.80 12.32 -0.11
N SER A 159 8.13 11.27 0.32
CA SER A 159 7.48 10.28 -0.55
C SER A 159 6.13 9.89 0.04
N GLU A 160 5.08 10.45 -0.54
CA GLU A 160 3.68 10.29 -0.10
C GLU A 160 3.48 10.47 1.42
N PRO A 161 3.74 11.69 1.96
CA PRO A 161 3.46 11.95 3.36
C PRO A 161 1.95 11.83 3.63
N ALA A 162 1.53 10.97 4.55
CA ALA A 162 0.11 10.65 4.74
C ALA A 162 -0.54 11.38 5.91
N GLY A 163 0.23 11.67 6.96
CA GLY A 163 -0.29 12.27 8.19
C GLY A 163 0.73 13.18 8.84
N LEU A 164 0.24 14.14 9.61
CA LEU A 164 1.08 15.09 10.33
C LEU A 164 0.43 15.56 11.64
N VAL A 165 1.26 15.86 12.63
CA VAL A 165 0.84 16.40 13.93
C VAL A 165 1.83 17.45 14.42
N GLU A 166 1.36 18.46 15.15
CA GLU A 166 2.23 19.41 15.84
C GLU A 166 2.65 18.86 17.21
N VAL A 167 3.93 18.99 17.56
CA VAL A 167 4.47 18.59 18.88
C VAL A 167 4.97 19.77 19.72
N GLY A 168 4.66 21.00 19.32
CA GLY A 168 5.05 22.24 19.99
C GLY A 168 6.32 22.88 19.43
N ASP A 169 6.55 24.14 19.80
CA ASP A 169 7.71 24.96 19.37
C ASP A 169 7.86 25.07 17.84
N GLY A 170 6.75 25.09 17.10
CA GLY A 170 6.76 25.14 15.65
C GLY A 170 7.27 23.85 14.99
N ARG A 171 7.20 22.71 15.69
CA ARG A 171 7.62 21.40 15.14
C ARG A 171 6.42 20.56 14.71
N LEU A 172 6.47 20.09 13.48
CA LEU A 172 5.56 19.09 12.92
C LEU A 172 6.25 17.74 12.85
N ILE A 173 5.56 16.66 13.23
CA ILE A 173 5.94 15.29 12.91
C ILE A 173 5.11 14.84 11.72
N VAL A 174 5.74 14.21 10.74
CA VAL A 174 5.14 13.75 9.49
C VAL A 174 5.40 12.27 9.30
N ALA A 175 4.35 11.51 8.99
CA ALA A 175 4.46 10.13 8.52
C ALA A 175 4.78 10.15 7.02
N ASP A 176 6.04 9.89 6.67
CA ASP A 176 6.57 9.87 5.31
C ASP A 176 6.50 8.43 4.77
N THR A 177 5.27 8.06 4.39
CA THR A 177 4.80 6.66 4.35
C THR A 177 5.62 5.80 3.40
N ASN A 178 5.87 6.25 2.17
CA ASN A 178 6.59 5.44 1.19
C ASN A 178 8.11 5.39 1.46
N ASN A 179 8.62 6.28 2.33
CA ASN A 179 9.98 6.19 2.84
C ASN A 179 10.09 5.33 4.12
N ASN A 180 8.97 4.79 4.65
CA ASN A 180 8.91 4.07 5.92
C ASN A 180 9.54 4.86 7.08
N ALA A 181 9.40 6.18 7.06
CA ALA A 181 10.11 7.09 7.95
C ALA A 181 9.16 8.03 8.68
N ILE A 182 9.56 8.46 9.86
CA ILE A 182 8.97 9.58 10.57
C ILE A 182 9.89 10.78 10.39
N ARG A 183 9.36 11.88 9.84
CA ARG A 183 10.11 13.11 9.61
C ARG A 183 9.67 14.14 10.65
N TYR A 184 10.58 14.97 11.12
CA TYR A 184 10.22 16.17 11.87
C TYR A 184 10.61 17.41 11.10
N ILE A 185 9.70 18.38 11.05
CA ILE A 185 9.85 19.65 10.35
C ILE A 185 9.82 20.74 11.39
N THR A 186 10.94 21.45 11.56
CA THR A 186 11.03 22.61 12.43
C THR A 186 10.74 23.87 11.60
N LEU A 187 9.73 24.63 12.00
CA LEU A 187 9.33 25.88 11.36
C LEU A 187 9.95 27.05 12.11
N SER A 188 10.54 27.97 11.37
CA SER A 188 11.14 29.19 11.92
C SER A 188 10.98 30.36 10.95
N GLU A 189 11.34 31.56 11.40
CA GLU A 189 11.41 32.74 10.53
C GLU A 189 12.37 32.57 9.34
N LYS A 190 13.38 31.70 9.48
CA LYS A 190 14.35 31.39 8.41
C LYS A 190 13.83 30.34 7.42
N GLY A 191 12.62 29.84 7.61
CA GLY A 191 12.02 28.76 6.84
C GLY A 191 11.96 27.44 7.62
N ALA A 192 11.58 26.39 6.91
CA ALA A 192 11.45 25.04 7.45
C ALA A 192 12.77 24.26 7.34
N GLU A 193 13.02 23.36 8.29
CA GLU A 193 14.10 22.37 8.24
C GLU A 193 13.52 20.97 8.46
N VAL A 194 13.85 20.03 7.58
CA VAL A 194 13.34 18.64 7.61
C VAL A 194 14.45 17.69 8.05
N LYS A 195 14.17 16.88 9.07
CA LYS A 195 15.06 15.83 9.57
C LYS A 195 14.28 14.54 9.76
N THR A 196 14.99 13.43 9.92
CA THR A 196 14.37 12.12 10.22
C THR A 196 14.46 11.87 11.71
N LEU A 197 13.37 11.36 12.30
CA LEU A 197 13.36 10.91 13.68
C LEU A 197 14.08 9.56 13.78
N ASP A 198 15.19 9.52 14.52
CA ASP A 198 15.88 8.27 14.84
C ASP A 198 15.13 7.52 15.94
N LEU A 199 14.68 6.30 15.63
CA LEU A 199 14.03 5.43 16.60
C LEU A 199 15.10 4.66 17.40
N ILE A 200 15.63 5.31 18.44
CA ILE A 200 16.67 4.73 19.30
C ILE A 200 16.01 3.86 20.39
N GLY A 201 16.58 2.67 20.62
CA GLY A 201 16.16 1.79 21.73
C GLY A 201 14.94 0.90 21.44
N VAL A 202 14.41 0.92 20.22
CA VAL A 202 13.40 -0.05 19.77
C VAL A 202 14.07 -1.24 19.09
N GLN A 203 13.73 -2.46 19.54
CA GLN A 203 14.13 -3.67 18.84
C GLN A 203 13.04 -4.09 17.84
N PRO A 204 13.41 -4.44 16.60
CA PRO A 204 12.47 -5.07 15.68
C PRO A 204 11.81 -6.29 16.34
N PRO A 205 10.53 -6.56 16.07
CA PRO A 205 9.89 -7.78 16.53
C PRO A 205 10.71 -9.01 16.12
N SER A 206 10.92 -9.95 17.04
CA SER A 206 11.63 -11.19 16.71
C SER A 206 10.89 -11.90 15.57
N PRO A 207 11.61 -12.38 14.53
CA PRO A 207 11.00 -13.17 13.48
C PRO A 207 10.25 -14.35 14.10
N LYS A 208 9.02 -14.63 13.64
CA LYS A 208 8.32 -15.84 14.08
C LYS A 208 9.19 -17.06 13.73
N PRO A 209 9.39 -18.01 14.67
CA PRO A 209 10.16 -19.22 14.38
C PRO A 209 9.57 -19.95 13.17
N LYS A 210 10.42 -20.25 12.20
CA LYS A 210 10.07 -20.89 10.93
C LYS A 210 9.66 -22.34 11.20
N THR A 211 8.39 -22.59 11.51
CA THR A 211 7.83 -23.94 11.45
C THR A 211 7.41 -24.20 10.00
N LEU A 212 7.87 -25.32 9.42
CA LEU A 212 7.40 -25.80 8.12
C LEU A 212 5.87 -25.90 8.17
N LYS A 213 5.19 -25.19 7.28
CA LYS A 213 3.73 -25.25 7.22
C LYS A 213 3.33 -26.61 6.67
N ARG A 214 2.41 -27.28 7.38
CA ARG A 214 1.76 -28.50 6.88
C ARG A 214 1.06 -28.17 5.56
N LEU A 215 1.25 -29.05 4.57
CA LEU A 215 0.74 -28.92 3.20
C LEU A 215 -0.73 -28.50 3.18
N ARG A 216 -1.04 -27.35 2.59
CA ARG A 216 -2.43 -26.92 2.42
C ARG A 216 -3.02 -27.69 1.24
N ARG A 217 -4.09 -28.45 1.50
CA ARG A 217 -4.74 -29.33 0.52
C ARG A 217 -5.34 -28.62 -0.71
N ARG A 218 -5.35 -27.27 -0.76
CA ARG A 218 -5.87 -26.49 -1.89
C ARG A 218 -4.86 -25.43 -2.33
N VAL A 219 -4.37 -25.60 -3.55
CA VAL A 219 -3.65 -24.58 -4.32
C VAL A 219 -4.67 -23.55 -4.84
N SER A 220 -4.27 -22.30 -5.10
CA SER A 220 -5.21 -21.33 -5.69
C SER A 220 -5.57 -21.74 -7.11
N VAL A 221 -6.78 -21.35 -7.56
CA VAL A 221 -7.37 -21.79 -8.84
C VAL A 221 -6.51 -21.37 -10.05
N ASP A 222 -5.72 -20.33 -9.89
CA ASP A 222 -4.85 -19.73 -10.88
C ASP A 222 -3.41 -20.29 -10.88
N THR A 223 -3.08 -21.24 -10.00
CA THR A 223 -1.73 -21.81 -9.91
C THR A 223 -1.54 -22.98 -10.87
N ASP A 224 -0.49 -22.90 -11.68
CA ASP A 224 -0.03 -24.02 -12.51
C ASP A 224 0.74 -25.02 -11.64
N VAL A 225 0.31 -26.28 -11.59
CA VAL A 225 0.98 -27.34 -10.82
C VAL A 225 1.79 -28.23 -11.75
N ILE A 226 3.09 -28.29 -11.54
CA ILE A 226 4.05 -29.07 -12.30
C ILE A 226 4.49 -30.24 -11.45
N ASN A 227 4.26 -31.46 -11.92
CA ASN A 227 4.75 -32.66 -11.24
C ASN A 227 6.18 -32.95 -11.70
N VAL A 228 7.09 -33.13 -10.75
CA VAL A 228 8.51 -33.42 -11.01
C VAL A 228 8.89 -34.70 -10.28
N ASP A 229 9.64 -35.56 -10.95
CA ASP A 229 10.24 -36.73 -10.32
C ASP A 229 11.46 -36.29 -9.50
N GLY A 230 11.44 -36.60 -8.21
CA GLY A 230 12.49 -36.30 -7.25
C GLY A 230 13.49 -37.43 -7.04
N GLY A 231 13.38 -38.52 -7.80
CA GLY A 231 14.34 -39.63 -7.79
C GLY A 231 14.35 -40.42 -6.48
N SER A 232 15.44 -41.15 -6.24
CA SER A 232 15.64 -42.00 -5.05
C SER A 232 16.86 -41.57 -4.20
N SER A 233 17.52 -40.46 -4.51
CA SER A 233 18.66 -39.98 -3.72
C SER A 233 18.28 -39.46 -2.34
N MET A 234 19.10 -39.79 -1.33
CA MET A 234 18.87 -39.37 0.07
C MET A 234 19.12 -37.88 0.31
N GLU A 235 19.92 -37.22 -0.52
CA GLU A 235 20.18 -35.79 -0.46
C GLU A 235 20.48 -35.24 -1.86
N GLY A 236 20.38 -33.92 -2.01
CA GLY A 236 20.64 -33.27 -3.28
C GLY A 236 20.19 -31.82 -3.29
N PHE A 237 20.03 -31.28 -4.51
CA PHE A 237 19.64 -29.90 -4.75
C PHE A 237 18.44 -29.82 -5.69
N LEU A 238 17.47 -28.98 -5.35
CA LEU A 238 16.41 -28.52 -6.21
C LEU A 238 16.80 -27.14 -6.75
N SER A 239 16.96 -27.01 -8.07
CA SER A 239 17.30 -25.74 -8.73
C SER A 239 16.07 -25.17 -9.42
N LEU A 240 15.48 -24.13 -8.84
CA LEU A 240 14.43 -23.34 -9.48
C LEU A 240 15.02 -22.57 -10.66
N ALA A 241 14.41 -22.71 -11.82
CA ALA A 241 14.76 -22.01 -13.04
C ALA A 241 13.49 -21.45 -13.71
N ILE A 242 13.10 -20.24 -13.31
CA ILE A 242 11.90 -19.59 -13.83
C ILE A 242 12.30 -18.53 -14.84
N THR A 243 11.73 -18.58 -16.03
CA THR A 243 11.95 -17.58 -17.07
C THR A 243 10.71 -16.74 -17.32
N VAL A 244 10.93 -15.48 -17.66
CA VAL A 244 9.89 -14.56 -18.16
C VAL A 244 10.03 -14.42 -19.68
N PRO A 245 8.93 -14.15 -20.40
CA PRO A 245 8.96 -14.01 -21.85
C PRO A 245 9.70 -12.75 -22.31
N ASP A 246 10.10 -12.72 -23.58
CA ASP A 246 10.81 -11.58 -24.18
C ASP A 246 10.03 -10.26 -23.99
N GLY A 247 10.75 -9.19 -23.68
CA GLY A 247 10.18 -7.89 -23.36
C GLY A 247 9.65 -7.75 -21.93
N TYR A 248 9.72 -8.81 -21.11
CA TYR A 248 9.43 -8.76 -19.68
C TYR A 248 10.69 -8.94 -18.84
N HIS A 249 10.67 -8.39 -17.64
CA HIS A 249 11.69 -8.56 -16.62
C HIS A 249 11.05 -8.82 -15.25
N PHE A 250 11.79 -9.41 -14.31
CA PHE A 250 11.30 -9.54 -12.93
C PHE A 250 11.10 -8.17 -12.28
N SER A 251 10.06 -8.03 -11.46
CA SER A 251 9.75 -6.75 -10.80
C SER A 251 10.87 -6.35 -9.82
N LYS A 252 11.31 -5.08 -9.92
CA LYS A 252 12.27 -4.48 -8.98
C LYS A 252 11.62 -4.10 -7.65
N GLU A 253 10.32 -3.82 -7.67
CA GLU A 253 9.54 -3.36 -6.52
C GLU A 253 8.97 -4.54 -5.70
N ALA A 254 8.48 -5.57 -6.38
CA ALA A 254 7.91 -6.77 -5.76
C ALA A 254 8.75 -8.00 -6.09
N ARG A 255 9.58 -8.46 -5.15
CA ARG A 255 10.47 -9.61 -5.38
C ARG A 255 9.69 -10.92 -5.49
N SER A 256 9.95 -11.68 -6.57
CA SER A 256 9.46 -13.05 -6.72
C SER A 256 9.97 -13.94 -5.58
N LYS A 257 9.08 -14.79 -5.07
CA LYS A 257 9.34 -15.56 -3.84
C LYS A 257 8.85 -16.98 -3.94
N PHE A 258 9.43 -17.84 -3.11
CA PHE A 258 8.99 -19.22 -2.96
C PHE A 258 8.79 -19.61 -1.49
N ASP A 259 7.95 -20.61 -1.27
CA ASP A 259 7.79 -21.31 0.00
C ASP A 259 7.67 -22.82 -0.24
N VAL A 260 8.10 -23.60 0.76
CA VAL A 260 8.15 -25.05 0.68
C VAL A 260 7.18 -25.66 1.69
N GLU A 261 6.41 -26.63 1.21
CA GLU A 261 5.56 -27.50 2.01
C GLU A 261 5.97 -28.96 1.78
N THR A 262 5.88 -29.81 2.81
CA THR A 262 6.26 -31.23 2.70
C THR A 262 5.17 -32.15 3.24
N GLU A 263 5.05 -33.34 2.64
CA GLU A 263 4.11 -34.40 3.05
C GLU A 263 4.76 -35.79 2.94
N PRO A 264 4.76 -36.62 4.00
CA PRO A 264 4.35 -36.27 5.37
C PRO A 264 5.28 -35.21 5.99
N ALA A 265 4.76 -34.47 6.99
CA ALA A 265 5.56 -33.48 7.69
C ALA A 265 6.81 -34.14 8.30
N ASN A 266 7.98 -33.51 8.11
CA ASN A 266 9.29 -34.02 8.54
C ASN A 266 9.77 -35.31 7.84
N ALA A 267 9.20 -35.71 6.71
CA ALA A 267 9.76 -36.81 5.91
C ALA A 267 11.00 -36.39 5.11
N ILE A 268 10.97 -35.14 4.64
CA ILE A 268 12.06 -34.49 3.91
C ILE A 268 12.28 -33.09 4.45
N GLU A 269 13.54 -32.75 4.63
CA GLU A 269 14.01 -31.42 4.99
C GLU A 269 14.45 -30.72 3.70
N ILE A 270 13.88 -29.56 3.41
CA ILE A 270 14.22 -28.75 2.24
C ILE A 270 14.55 -27.34 2.72
N GLU A 271 15.79 -26.92 2.49
CA GLU A 271 16.31 -25.63 2.94
C GLU A 271 16.84 -24.79 1.76
N PRO A 272 16.48 -23.50 1.68
CA PRO A 272 15.62 -22.79 2.63
C PRO A 272 14.12 -23.12 2.43
N ALA A 273 13.35 -23.17 3.52
CA ALA A 273 11.89 -23.42 3.47
C ALA A 273 11.07 -22.28 2.84
N ASN A 274 11.69 -21.13 2.60
CA ASN A 274 11.16 -20.01 1.83
C ASN A 274 12.32 -19.09 1.46
N GLY A 275 12.14 -18.33 0.39
CA GLY A 275 13.15 -17.41 -0.10
C GLY A 275 12.66 -16.57 -1.26
N PHE A 276 13.62 -15.94 -1.92
CA PHE A 276 13.39 -15.13 -3.12
C PHE A 276 14.10 -15.76 -4.30
N LEU A 277 13.53 -15.57 -5.48
CA LEU A 277 14.28 -15.76 -6.72
C LEU A 277 15.24 -14.58 -6.88
N ASP A 278 16.39 -14.81 -7.50
CA ASP A 278 17.28 -13.74 -7.92
C ASP A 278 16.74 -12.99 -9.15
N SER A 279 17.53 -12.04 -9.67
CA SER A 279 17.17 -11.25 -10.85
C SER A 279 17.07 -12.06 -12.14
N GLU A 280 17.60 -13.28 -12.16
CA GLU A 280 17.56 -14.19 -13.30
C GLU A 280 16.47 -15.27 -13.13
N GLY A 281 15.70 -15.21 -12.04
CA GLY A 281 14.63 -16.16 -11.75
C GLY A 281 15.13 -17.49 -11.17
N LEU A 282 16.34 -17.50 -10.61
CA LEU A 282 16.99 -18.70 -10.08
C LEU A 282 16.93 -18.74 -8.55
N ALA A 283 16.87 -19.96 -8.01
CA ALA A 283 17.12 -20.24 -6.60
C ALA A 283 17.53 -21.71 -6.42
N SER A 284 18.33 -22.00 -5.40
CA SER A 284 18.74 -23.37 -5.08
C SER A 284 18.31 -23.74 -3.66
N LEU A 285 17.73 -24.93 -3.52
CA LEU A 285 17.28 -25.49 -2.26
C LEU A 285 17.97 -26.84 -2.05
N LYS A 286 18.61 -27.03 -0.91
CA LYS A 286 19.15 -28.34 -0.52
C LYS A 286 18.03 -29.19 0.06
N PHE A 287 17.92 -30.44 -0.37
CA PHE A 287 17.03 -31.40 0.25
C PHE A 287 17.80 -32.53 0.94
N LYS A 288 17.25 -33.05 2.02
CA LYS A 288 17.75 -34.22 2.75
C LYS A 288 16.57 -35.04 3.28
N ARG A 289 16.57 -36.34 2.99
CA ARG A 289 15.52 -37.27 3.45
C ARG A 289 15.84 -37.81 4.83
N ILE A 290 14.80 -38.00 5.65
CA ILE A 290 14.94 -38.52 7.00
C ILE A 290 14.71 -40.04 6.97
N SER A 291 15.76 -40.79 7.33
CA SER A 291 15.94 -42.26 7.17
C SER A 291 14.83 -43.15 7.76
N SER A 292 13.99 -42.64 8.65
CA SER A 292 12.87 -43.39 9.25
C SER A 292 11.59 -43.46 8.41
N SER A 293 11.55 -42.79 7.24
CA SER A 293 10.37 -42.76 6.37
C SER A 293 10.50 -43.75 5.19
N SER A 294 10.03 -44.99 5.37
CA SER A 294 9.96 -46.01 4.31
C SER A 294 8.82 -45.79 3.28
N SER A 295 8.30 -44.57 3.19
CA SER A 295 7.15 -44.21 2.35
C SER A 295 7.52 -43.07 1.41
N SER A 296 7.00 -43.10 0.18
CA SER A 296 7.10 -41.98 -0.76
C SER A 296 6.75 -40.65 -0.08
N SER A 297 7.57 -39.62 -0.31
CA SER A 297 7.35 -38.28 0.23
C SER A 297 7.24 -37.26 -0.90
N MET A 298 6.61 -36.12 -0.61
CA MET A 298 6.42 -35.05 -1.58
C MET A 298 6.90 -33.73 -0.99
N GLY A 299 7.69 -32.99 -1.76
CA GLY A 299 8.00 -31.59 -1.51
C GLY A 299 7.24 -30.73 -2.53
N ARG A 300 6.41 -29.81 -2.05
CA ARG A 300 5.75 -28.79 -2.88
C ARG A 300 6.48 -27.47 -2.73
N ILE A 301 6.95 -26.92 -3.85
CA ILE A 301 7.59 -25.60 -3.91
C ILE A 301 6.61 -24.64 -4.59
N ASN A 302 5.99 -23.77 -3.79
CA ASN A 302 5.08 -22.75 -4.28
C ASN A 302 5.87 -21.49 -4.64
N CYS A 303 5.76 -21.03 -5.88
CA CYS A 303 6.40 -19.81 -6.37
C CYS A 303 5.34 -18.76 -6.73
N LYS A 304 5.58 -17.53 -6.28
CA LYS A 304 4.88 -16.32 -6.75
C LYS A 304 5.85 -15.49 -7.55
N VAL A 305 5.58 -15.36 -8.83
CA VAL A 305 6.44 -14.71 -9.81
C VAL A 305 5.83 -13.35 -10.15
N TYR A 306 6.57 -12.27 -9.90
CA TYR A 306 6.19 -10.91 -10.26
C TYR A 306 7.07 -10.42 -11.40
N TYR A 307 6.44 -9.96 -12.48
CA TYR A 307 7.13 -9.61 -13.71
C TYR A 307 6.45 -8.41 -14.38
N CYS A 308 7.22 -7.58 -15.07
CA CYS A 308 6.77 -6.33 -15.67
C CYS A 308 7.28 -6.24 -17.10
N LYS A 309 6.52 -5.57 -17.96
CA LYS A 309 7.00 -5.08 -19.25
C LYS A 309 7.35 -3.60 -19.08
N GLU A 310 8.39 -3.14 -19.75
CA GLU A 310 8.84 -1.73 -19.63
C GLU A 310 7.66 -0.77 -19.85
N ASP A 311 7.50 0.19 -18.92
CA ASP A 311 6.43 1.21 -18.90
C ASP A 311 4.98 0.69 -18.85
N GLU A 312 4.77 -0.60 -18.56
CA GLU A 312 3.46 -1.22 -18.36
C GLU A 312 3.25 -1.72 -16.92
N VAL A 313 2.01 -2.12 -16.61
CA VAL A 313 1.62 -2.65 -15.30
C VAL A 313 2.31 -4.01 -15.05
N CYS A 314 2.90 -4.17 -13.86
CA CYS A 314 3.45 -5.46 -13.44
C CYS A 314 2.35 -6.50 -13.19
N LEU A 315 2.59 -7.72 -13.64
CA LEU A 315 1.71 -8.87 -13.51
C LEU A 315 2.27 -9.86 -12.47
N TYR A 316 1.44 -10.83 -12.07
CA TYR A 316 1.88 -11.96 -11.27
C TYR A 316 1.42 -13.29 -11.86
N GLN A 317 2.23 -14.33 -11.66
CA GLN A 317 1.93 -15.72 -12.01
C GLN A 317 2.24 -16.61 -10.80
N SER A 318 1.35 -17.56 -10.51
CA SER A 318 1.55 -18.56 -9.46
C SER A 318 1.88 -19.90 -10.10
N VAL A 319 2.96 -20.54 -9.66
CA VAL A 319 3.35 -21.91 -10.08
C VAL A 319 3.73 -22.73 -8.86
N ALA A 320 3.39 -24.01 -8.84
CA ALA A 320 3.78 -24.95 -7.79
C ALA A 320 4.48 -26.16 -8.41
N PHE A 321 5.61 -26.57 -7.85
CA PHE A 321 6.31 -27.80 -8.23
C PHE A 321 6.06 -28.89 -7.20
N ASP A 322 5.38 -29.96 -7.60
CA ASP A 322 5.16 -31.17 -6.81
C ASP A 322 6.28 -32.16 -7.09
N VAL A 323 7.31 -32.14 -6.25
CA VAL A 323 8.47 -33.03 -6.36
C VAL A 323 8.21 -34.30 -5.58
N LYS A 324 8.08 -35.43 -6.29
CA LYS A 324 7.78 -36.74 -5.69
C LYS A 324 9.06 -37.53 -5.49
N PHE A 325 9.37 -37.86 -4.24
CA PHE A 325 10.56 -38.59 -3.85
C PHE A 325 10.20 -40.06 -3.60
N HIS A 326 10.94 -40.98 -4.25
CA HIS A 326 10.76 -42.42 -4.14
C HIS A 326 11.46 -43.02 -2.90
N GLU A 327 11.43 -44.33 -2.71
CA GLU A 327 12.18 -44.97 -1.62
C GLU A 327 13.69 -44.76 -1.82
N GLY A 328 14.40 -44.42 -0.74
CA GLY A 328 15.80 -44.02 -0.80
C GLY A 328 16.73 -45.21 -0.93
N THR A 329 17.57 -45.24 -1.97
CA THR A 329 18.47 -46.38 -2.22
C THR A 329 19.96 -46.02 -2.22
N GLU A 330 20.33 -44.76 -2.47
CA GLU A 330 21.74 -44.31 -2.50
C GLU A 330 21.94 -42.87 -1.96
N ALA A 331 23.17 -42.60 -1.48
CA ALA A 331 23.56 -41.34 -0.83
C ALA A 331 24.29 -40.36 -1.77
N SER A 332 24.25 -40.58 -3.09
CA SER A 332 24.85 -39.67 -4.07
C SER A 332 23.99 -38.41 -4.22
N PRO A 333 24.58 -37.19 -4.15
CA PRO A 333 23.83 -35.95 -4.33
C PRO A 333 23.22 -35.86 -5.73
N GLU A 334 21.90 -35.74 -5.81
CA GLU A 334 21.19 -35.54 -7.08
C GLU A 334 20.86 -34.07 -7.32
N GLN A 335 20.89 -33.64 -8.58
CA GLN A 335 20.49 -32.27 -8.96
C GLN A 335 19.21 -32.34 -9.80
N ILE A 336 18.14 -31.77 -9.28
CA ILE A 336 16.81 -31.76 -9.90
C ILE A 336 16.48 -30.32 -10.31
N THR A 337 16.22 -30.09 -11.59
CA THR A 337 15.87 -28.75 -12.10
C THR A 337 14.35 -28.59 -12.16
N LEU A 338 13.85 -27.51 -11.55
CA LEU A 338 12.45 -27.12 -11.50
C LEU A 338 12.22 -25.94 -12.46
N SER A 339 11.97 -26.25 -13.72
CA SER A 339 11.85 -25.25 -14.79
C SER A 339 10.41 -24.82 -15.04
N TYR A 340 10.20 -23.51 -15.23
CA TYR A 340 8.91 -22.97 -15.68
C TYR A 340 9.11 -21.70 -16.50
N SER A 341 8.34 -21.56 -17.57
CA SER A 341 8.30 -20.34 -18.37
C SER A 341 6.95 -19.66 -18.21
N VAL A 342 6.96 -18.41 -17.74
CA VAL A 342 5.74 -17.62 -17.53
C VAL A 342 5.08 -17.35 -18.87
N THR A 343 3.77 -17.60 -18.94
CA THR A 343 2.93 -17.21 -20.08
C THR A 343 2.07 -16.00 -19.68
N PRO A 344 2.20 -14.84 -20.35
CA PRO A 344 1.36 -13.69 -20.06
C PRO A 344 -0.09 -14.04 -20.35
N ARG A 345 -0.98 -13.75 -19.39
CA ARG A 345 -2.41 -13.83 -19.65
C ARG A 345 -2.81 -12.60 -20.43
N ASP A 346 -3.18 -12.79 -21.69
CA ASP A 346 -3.73 -11.75 -22.54
C ASP A 346 -5.05 -11.24 -21.95
N ASN A 347 -5.07 -9.98 -21.50
CA ASN A 347 -6.31 -9.28 -21.14
C ASN A 347 -7.08 -8.76 -22.38
N SER A 348 -6.83 -9.32 -23.57
CA SER A 348 -7.55 -9.01 -24.81
C SER A 348 -8.92 -9.73 -24.91
N GLY A 349 -9.26 -10.58 -23.95
CA GLY A 349 -10.60 -11.15 -23.80
C GLY A 349 -11.53 -10.21 -23.04
N GLY A 350 -12.29 -9.39 -23.76
CA GLY A 350 -13.41 -8.64 -23.19
C GLY A 350 -14.32 -9.57 -22.39
N VAL A 351 -14.60 -9.19 -21.13
CA VAL A 351 -15.62 -9.84 -20.30
C VAL A 351 -16.96 -9.65 -20.99
N GLN A 352 -17.33 -10.57 -21.90
CA GLN A 352 -18.73 -10.78 -22.24
C GLN A 352 -19.39 -11.35 -21.00
N LEU A 353 -20.07 -10.47 -20.26
CA LEU A 353 -21.12 -10.85 -19.32
C LEU A 353 -22.08 -11.79 -20.05
N ILE A 354 -21.95 -13.09 -19.76
CA ILE A 354 -22.95 -14.09 -20.15
C ILE A 354 -24.22 -13.72 -19.36
N ALA A 355 -25.11 -12.98 -20.01
CA ALA A 355 -26.45 -12.74 -19.53
C ALA A 355 -27.16 -14.09 -19.40
N GLY A 356 -27.29 -14.57 -18.17
CA GLY A 356 -28.10 -15.74 -17.84
C GLY A 356 -29.55 -15.48 -18.27
N ARG A 357 -29.99 -16.15 -19.34
CA ARG A 357 -31.39 -16.26 -19.73
C ARG A 357 -32.19 -16.81 -18.55
N LYS A 358 -33.04 -15.97 -17.94
CA LYS A 358 -34.16 -16.42 -17.12
C LYS A 358 -35.15 -17.14 -18.04
N ASN A 359 -35.22 -18.46 -17.93
CA ASN A 359 -36.37 -19.22 -18.42
C ASN A 359 -37.55 -18.96 -17.48
N ALA A 360 -38.46 -18.07 -17.89
CA ALA A 360 -39.85 -18.11 -17.43
C ALA A 360 -40.57 -19.18 -18.25
N LYS A 361 -41.05 -20.24 -17.58
CA LYS A 361 -42.09 -21.11 -18.13
C LYS A 361 -43.44 -20.48 -17.76
N VAL A 362 -44.30 -20.42 -18.78
CA VAL A 362 -45.75 -20.15 -18.73
C VAL A 362 -46.44 -21.15 -17.81
#